data_AF-A0A7W0UMB1-F1
#
_entry.id   AF-A0A7W0UMB1-F1
#
_cell.length_a   1.000
_cell.length_b   1.000
_cell.length_c   1.000
_cell.angle_alpha   90.00
_cell.angle_beta   90.00
_cell.angle_gamma   90.00
#
_symmetry.space_group_name_H-M   'P 1'
#
loop_
_entity.id
_entity.type
_entity.pdbx_description
1 polymer ?
#
loop_
_entity_poly.entity_id
_entity_poly.type
_entity_poly.pdbx_seq_one_letter_code
_entity_poly.pdbx_strand_id
1 'polypeptide(L)' 'LSTVRDADQIVVLDRGRVVEIGTYDELIGRGGRFAELTARDDGMPPVTALAAADEA' A
#
# COMPACT_ATOMS: atom_id res chain seq x y z
N LEU A 1 4.92 1.85 -12.96
CA LEU A 1 4.15 0.66 -12.50
C LEU A 1 4.91 -0.21 -11.49
N SER A 2 6.23 -0.05 -11.29
CA SER A 2 7.03 -0.92 -10.39
C SER A 2 7.16 -0.44 -8.94
N THR A 3 6.95 0.85 -8.64
CA THR A 3 7.35 1.44 -7.35
C THR A 3 6.54 0.97 -6.14
N VAL A 4 5.34 0.44 -6.34
CA VAL A 4 4.43 0.00 -5.26
C VAL A 4 4.57 -1.48 -4.97
N ARG A 5 4.81 -2.27 -6.03
CA ARG A 5 4.95 -3.72 -5.92
C ARG A 5 6.30 -4.08 -5.32
N ASP A 6 7.31 -3.25 -5.57
CA ASP A 6 8.65 -3.34 -4.98
C ASP A 6 8.76 -2.59 -3.63
N ALA A 7 7.66 -2.06 -3.09
CA ALA A 7 7.70 -1.35 -1.83
C ALA A 7 7.94 -2.33 -0.66
N ASP A 8 9.00 -2.07 0.11
CA ASP A 8 9.28 -2.82 1.35
C ASP A 8 8.16 -2.66 2.39
N GLN A 9 7.37 -1.57 2.28
CA GLN A 9 6.28 -1.28 3.18
C GLN A 9 5.17 -0.45 2.51
N ILE A 10 3.93 -0.90 2.68
CA ILE A 10 2.71 -0.21 2.28
C ILE A 10 1.92 0.11 3.55
N VAL A 11 1.45 1.35 3.66
CA VAL A 11 0.64 1.83 4.78
C VAL A 11 -0.73 2.27 4.26
N VAL A 12 -1.79 1.65 4.77
CA VAL A 12 -3.17 2.02 4.44
C VAL A 12 -3.69 2.98 5.49
N LEU A 13 -4.12 4.16 5.05
CA LEU A 13 -4.74 5.18 5.89
C LEU A 13 -6.26 5.18 5.65
N ASP A 14 -7.04 5.07 6.73
CA ASP A 14 -8.48 5.36 6.74
C ASP A 14 -8.76 6.45 7.77
N ARG A 15 -9.42 7.53 7.33
CA ARG A 15 -9.82 8.66 8.19
C ARG A 15 -8.69 9.20 9.08
N GLY A 16 -7.49 9.33 8.51
CA GLY A 16 -6.31 9.86 9.22
C GLY A 16 -5.68 8.88 10.22
N ARG A 17 -6.06 7.60 10.19
CA ARG A 17 -5.47 6.54 11.02
C ARG A 17 -4.88 5.45 10.15
N VAL A 18 -3.77 4.88 10.59
CA VAL A 18 -3.21 3.69 9.95
C VAL A 18 -4.09 2.49 10.31
N VAL A 19 -4.64 1.85 9.29
CA VAL A 19 -5.49 0.66 9.45
C VAL A 19 -4.79 -0.62 9.06
N GLU A 20 -3.83 -0.57 8.14
CA GLU A 20 -3.02 -1.72 7.73
C GLU A 20 -1.60 -1.31 7.38
N ILE A 21 -0.64 -2.20 7.67
CA ILE A 21 0.77 -2.08 7.29
C ILE A 21 1.25 -3.46 6.86
N GLY A 22 2.03 -3.51 5.77
CA GLY A 22 2.68 -4.72 5.28
C GLY A 22 3.21 -4.55 3.87
N THR A 23 3.75 -5.63 3.30
CA THR A 23 4.10 -5.68 1.88
C THR A 23 2.85 -5.85 1.01
N TYR A 24 3.02 -5.72 -0.31
CA TYR A 24 1.93 -5.95 -1.26
C TYR A 24 1.28 -7.33 -1.07
N ASP A 25 2.10 -8.39 -1.04
CA ASP A 25 1.60 -9.77 -0.95
C ASP A 25 0.90 -10.03 0.39
N GLU A 26 1.42 -9.48 1.49
CA GLU A 26 0.80 -9.59 2.81
C GLU A 26 -0.58 -8.93 2.84
N LEU A 27 -0.71 -7.72 2.31
CA LEU A 27 -1.97 -6.97 2.33
C LEU A 27 -3.02 -7.54 1.37
N ILE A 28 -2.59 -8.04 0.20
CA ILE A 28 -3.48 -8.75 -0.72
C ILE A 28 -3.96 -10.08 -0.11
N GLY A 29 -3.05 -10.86 0.48
CA GLY A 29 -3.39 -12.14 1.11
C GLY A 29 -4.33 -12.01 2.31
N ARG A 30 -4.29 -10.87 3.02
CA ARG A 30 -5.22 -10.56 4.12
C ARG A 30 -6.64 -10.27 3.66
N GLY A 31 -6.85 -9.92 2.39
CA GLY A 31 -8.17 -9.56 1.87
C GLY A 31 -8.79 -8.33 2.55
N GLY A 32 -7.95 -7.45 3.11
CA GLY A 32 -8.35 -6.29 3.89
C GLY A 32 -8.75 -5.09 3.03
N ARG A 33 -8.66 -3.90 3.62
CA ARG A 33 -9.02 -2.64 2.97
C ARG A 33 -8.15 -2.35 1.75
N PHE A 34 -6.88 -2.71 1.82
CA PHE A 34 -5.96 -2.61 0.67
C PHE A 34 -6.47 -3.45 -0.52
N ALA A 35 -6.82 -4.71 -0.30
CA ALA A 35 -7.29 -5.61 -1.35
C ALA A 35 -8.61 -5.13 -1.97
N GLU A 36 -9.54 -4.60 -1.15
CA GLU A 36 -10.78 -3.99 -1.65
C GLU A 36 -10.54 -2.77 -2.55
N LEU A 37 -9.51 -1.96 -2.24
CA LEU A 37 -9.15 -0.79 -3.05
C LEU A 37 -8.55 -1.24 -4.39
N THR A 38 -7.62 -2.19 -4.35
CA THR A 38 -6.95 -2.72 -5.56
C THR A 38 -7.92 -3.48 -6.48
N ALA A 39 -8.96 -4.13 -5.94
CA ALA A 39 -9.95 -4.85 -6.75
C ALA A 39 -10.96 -3.92 -7.45
N ARG A 40 -11.11 -2.67 -7.00
CA ARG A 40 -12.07 -1.70 -7.56
C ARG A 40 -11.51 -0.84 -8.67
N ASP A 41 -10.19 -0.70 -8.71
CA ASP A 41 -9.47 0.12 -9.69
C ASP A 41 -8.55 -0.80 -10.51
N ASP A 42 -8.85 -1.01 -11.80
CA ASP A 42 -8.00 -1.71 -12.79
C ASP A 42 -6.60 -1.07 -12.95
N GLY A 43 -6.33 0.04 -12.25
CA GLY A 43 -5.04 0.67 -12.10
C GLY A 43 -4.97 1.34 -10.73
N MET A 44 -4.26 0.68 -9.80
CA MET A 44 -3.98 1.17 -8.45
C MET A 44 -3.83 2.70 -8.40
N PRO A 45 -4.56 3.42 -7.50
CA PRO A 45 -4.37 4.86 -7.37
C PRO A 45 -2.91 5.18 -7.04
N PRO A 46 -2.40 6.37 -7.38
CA PRO A 46 -1.01 6.74 -7.11
C PRO A 46 -0.78 6.75 -5.60
N VAL A 47 -0.36 5.61 -5.05
CA VAL A 47 0.09 5.53 -3.66
C VAL A 47 1.44 6.23 -3.63
N THR A 48 1.53 7.27 -2.81
CA THR A 48 2.82 7.86 -2.49
C THR A 48 3.50 6.86 -1.56
N ALA A 49 4.39 6.04 -2.11
CA ALA A 49 5.31 5.28 -1.28
C ALA A 49 6.02 6.30 -0.40
N LEU A 50 5.87 6.19 0.92
CA LEU A 50 6.70 6.90 1.88
C LEU A 50 8.07 6.20 1.84
N ALA A 51 8.72 6.20 0.67
CA ALA A 51 10.08 5.74 0.52
C ALA A 51 10.93 6.58 1.47
N ALA A 52 11.60 5.87 2.35
CA ALA A 52 12.47 6.35 3.42
C ALA A 52 12.92 7.81 3.23
N ALA A 53 12.50 8.66 4.16
CA ALA A 53 13.17 9.93 4.42
C ALA A 53 14.56 9.72 5.07
N ASP A 54 15.24 8.62 4.75
CA ASP A 54 16.51 8.24 5.35
C ASP A 54 17.38 7.54 4.30
N GLU A 55 18.07 8.36 3.51
CA GLU A 55 19.47 8.11 3.16
C GLU A 55 20.19 9.45 3.31
N ALA A 56 20.73 9.67 4.51
CA ALA A 56 21.70 10.69 4.84
C ALA A 56 23.11 10.06 4.89
#